data_AF-A0A2E5XNZ0-F1
#
_entry.id   AF-A0A2E5XNZ0-F1
#
_cell.length_a   1.000
_cell.length_b   1.000
_cell.length_c   1.000
_cell.angle_alpha   90.00
_cell.angle_beta   90.00
_cell.angle_gamma   90.00
#
_symmetry.space_group_name_H-M   'P 1'
#
loop_
_entity.id
_entity.type
_entity.pdbx_description
1 polymer ?
#
loop_
_entity_poly.entity_id
_entity_poly.type
_entity_poly.pdbx_seq_one_letter_code
_entity_poly.pdbx_strand_id
1 'polypeptide(L)'
;MIGKRVTAFTLLAVMLIAVTGAPASAQAADAKQPSVENPHMHIWGTDNIGQCWTHFDANETTSAVDGYGEKEFAQNQQVDVNFNCAMSESFKEDMYLNPNGTIRIDVGVYVQSGDCSDTAECQELRISLMKGSTVVAVNEFATNSFEDEQVIWEIPVADNMTRWNKSFEEPQLQFEYSKPNPGGLECIVFDCTGVFRLYYSNNQDGMNTEILFPVINASDPIAVGGDNPPPSAVDNGLLPGFGLLAGVGSMAIGAVAASRLHREG
;
A
#
# COMPACT_ATOMS: atom_id res chain seq x y z
N MET A 1 63.77 -10.58 13.86
CA MET A 1 62.76 -9.79 13.11
C MET A 1 61.84 -10.80 12.42
N ILE A 2 60.64 -11.03 12.97
CA ILE A 2 59.40 -10.28 12.66
C ILE A 2 59.00 -10.50 11.20
N GLY A 3 57.95 -11.29 10.97
CA GLY A 3 57.44 -11.53 9.60
C GLY A 3 56.86 -12.92 9.29
N LYS A 4 56.09 -13.56 10.19
CA LYS A 4 55.33 -14.79 9.84
C LYS A 4 54.13 -15.19 10.75
N ARG A 5 53.72 -14.35 11.70
CA ARG A 5 52.60 -14.63 12.63
C ARG A 5 51.43 -13.64 12.58
N VAL A 6 51.48 -12.63 11.70
CA VAL A 6 50.47 -11.55 11.64
C VAL A 6 49.34 -11.87 10.66
N THR A 7 49.58 -12.69 9.64
CA THR A 7 48.65 -12.92 8.51
C THR A 7 47.42 -13.79 8.82
N ALA A 8 47.40 -14.52 9.94
CA ALA A 8 46.26 -15.37 10.31
C ALA A 8 45.19 -14.62 11.14
N PHE A 9 45.57 -13.57 11.86
CA PHE A 9 44.64 -12.84 12.73
C PHE A 9 43.83 -11.75 11.99
N THR A 10 44.34 -11.22 10.88
CA THR A 10 43.62 -10.22 10.07
C THR A 10 42.44 -10.79 9.31
N LEU A 11 42.54 -12.01 8.75
CA LEU A 11 41.41 -12.65 8.07
C LEU A 11 40.26 -13.01 9.02
N LEU A 12 40.57 -13.48 10.24
CA LEU A 12 39.53 -13.76 11.24
C LEU A 12 38.86 -12.45 11.72
N ALA A 13 39.64 -11.38 11.92
CA ALA A 13 39.11 -10.09 12.35
C ALA A 13 38.18 -9.43 11.30
N VAL A 14 38.46 -9.58 10.01
CA VAL A 14 37.58 -9.07 8.94
C VAL A 14 36.29 -9.89 8.82
N MET A 15 36.35 -11.21 9.04
CA MET A 15 35.16 -12.08 8.97
C MET A 15 34.21 -11.90 10.17
N LEU A 16 34.71 -11.41 11.31
CA LEU A 16 33.93 -11.13 12.53
C LEU A 16 33.18 -9.78 12.52
N ILE A 17 33.40 -8.91 11.52
CA ILE A 17 32.70 -7.62 11.38
C ILE A 17 31.46 -7.74 10.47
N ALA A 18 31.25 -8.88 9.81
CA ALA A 18 30.16 -9.10 8.85
C ALA A 18 28.78 -9.44 9.47
N VAL A 19 28.53 -9.06 10.73
CA VAL A 19 27.27 -9.32 11.43
C VAL A 19 26.74 -8.06 12.11
N THR A 20 25.83 -7.36 11.43
CA THR A 20 24.48 -6.93 11.89
C THR A 20 23.97 -5.85 10.93
N GLY A 21 23.49 -6.30 9.78
CA GLY A 21 22.82 -5.46 8.80
C GLY A 21 22.30 -6.36 7.70
N ALA A 22 21.00 -6.66 7.73
CA ALA A 22 20.34 -7.09 6.50
C ALA A 22 20.56 -5.99 5.45
N PRO A 23 20.65 -6.31 4.14
CA PRO A 23 20.58 -5.27 3.14
C PRO A 23 19.30 -4.48 3.39
N ALA A 24 19.42 -3.17 3.67
CA ALA A 24 18.25 -2.31 3.72
C ALA A 24 17.60 -2.38 2.34
N SER A 25 16.32 -2.71 2.28
CA SER A 25 15.59 -2.77 1.02
C SER A 25 15.64 -1.40 0.34
N ALA A 26 15.54 -1.37 -0.99
CA ALA A 26 15.49 -0.12 -1.74
C ALA A 26 14.28 0.75 -1.36
N GLN A 27 13.29 0.15 -0.69
CA GLN A 27 12.15 0.81 -0.07
C GLN A 27 12.49 1.42 1.30
N ALA A 28 13.14 0.68 2.21
CA ALA A 28 13.48 1.19 3.55
C ALA A 28 14.46 2.38 3.54
N ALA A 29 15.15 2.61 2.41
CA ALA A 29 16.04 3.76 2.20
C ALA A 29 15.37 4.97 1.52
N ASP A 30 14.09 4.89 1.17
CA ASP A 30 13.34 5.93 0.47
C ASP A 30 12.04 6.27 1.21
N ALA A 31 11.91 7.52 1.65
CA ALA A 31 10.75 8.00 2.39
C ALA A 31 9.44 7.81 1.59
N LYS A 32 9.46 7.85 0.26
CA LYS A 32 8.24 7.68 -0.56
C LYS A 32 7.73 6.23 -0.64
N GLN A 33 8.50 5.27 -0.15
CA GLN A 33 8.23 3.84 -0.27
C GLN A 33 7.75 3.22 1.06
N PRO A 34 6.93 2.16 1.00
CA PRO A 34 6.48 1.44 2.20
C PRO A 34 7.63 0.68 2.87
N SER A 35 7.66 0.68 4.20
CA SER A 35 8.43 -0.27 4.98
C SER A 35 7.72 -0.61 6.29
N VAL A 36 8.31 -1.49 7.11
CA VAL A 36 7.78 -1.78 8.45
C VAL A 36 7.89 -0.54 9.35
N GLU A 37 8.94 0.26 9.15
CA GLU A 37 9.22 1.51 9.84
C GLU A 37 8.50 2.71 9.21
N ASN A 38 8.04 2.59 7.97
CA ASN A 38 7.27 3.60 7.24
C ASN A 38 5.98 3.01 6.61
N PRO A 39 4.98 2.65 7.43
CA PRO A 39 3.74 2.00 6.97
C PRO A 39 2.60 2.98 6.60
N HIS A 40 2.80 4.29 6.81
CA HIS A 40 1.81 5.33 6.57
C HIS A 40 1.91 5.86 5.15
N MET A 41 0.83 5.76 4.38
CA MET A 41 0.69 6.36 3.06
C MET A 41 -0.13 7.65 3.16
N HIS A 42 0.46 8.75 2.72
CA HIS A 42 -0.15 10.07 2.75
C HIS A 42 -0.89 10.37 1.43
N ILE A 43 -1.90 11.23 1.51
CA ILE A 43 -2.76 11.64 0.39
C ILE A 43 -2.56 13.13 0.14
N TRP A 44 -2.34 13.47 -1.12
CA TRP A 44 -1.98 14.80 -1.59
C TRP A 44 -2.79 15.15 -2.84
N GLY A 45 -2.92 16.42 -3.17
CA GLY A 45 -3.61 16.81 -4.39
C GLY A 45 -3.60 18.31 -4.68
N THR A 46 -4.27 18.69 -5.76
CA THR A 46 -4.47 20.10 -6.13
C THR A 46 -5.64 20.73 -5.38
N ASP A 47 -5.60 22.05 -5.31
CA ASP A 47 -6.65 22.93 -4.78
C ASP A 47 -8.05 22.67 -5.36
N ASN A 48 -8.13 22.19 -6.60
CA ASN A 48 -9.37 21.95 -7.33
C ASN A 48 -9.82 20.47 -7.42
N ILE A 49 -9.23 19.56 -6.62
CA ILE A 49 -9.42 18.07 -6.68
C ILE A 49 -8.98 17.42 -8.00
N GLY A 50 -8.69 18.19 -9.05
CA GLY A 50 -8.43 17.70 -10.41
C GLY A 50 -7.22 16.76 -10.54
N GLN A 51 -6.30 16.77 -9.57
CA GLN A 51 -5.23 15.79 -9.42
C GLN A 51 -5.12 15.38 -7.95
N CYS A 52 -5.06 14.07 -7.70
CA CYS A 52 -4.81 13.50 -6.38
C CYS A 52 -3.76 12.38 -6.50
N TRP A 53 -2.82 12.31 -5.57
CA TRP A 53 -1.75 11.31 -5.54
C TRP A 53 -1.43 10.86 -4.12
N THR A 54 -0.70 9.75 -4.00
CA THR A 54 -0.28 9.19 -2.71
C THR A 54 1.19 8.79 -2.70
N HIS A 55 1.83 8.82 -1.53
CA HIS A 55 3.15 8.25 -1.26
C HIS A 55 3.41 8.11 0.24
N PHE A 56 4.45 7.37 0.63
CA PHE A 56 4.75 7.12 2.04
C PHE A 56 5.62 8.20 2.72
N ASP A 57 6.04 9.25 2.02
CA ASP A 57 6.72 10.39 2.65
C ASP A 57 5.68 11.31 3.28
N ALA A 58 5.88 11.70 4.54
CA ALA A 58 5.03 12.64 5.26
C ALA A 58 5.21 14.10 4.80
N ASN A 59 6.17 14.36 3.90
CA ASN A 59 6.47 15.68 3.36
C ASN A 59 6.12 15.73 1.86
N GLU A 60 5.30 16.70 1.48
CA GLU A 60 5.02 17.07 0.09
C GLU A 60 5.07 18.60 -0.04
N THR A 61 5.59 19.08 -1.16
CA THR A 61 5.78 20.52 -1.46
C THR A 61 4.94 21.00 -2.64
N THR A 62 4.27 20.08 -3.33
CA THR A 62 3.43 20.32 -4.51
C THR A 62 1.92 20.13 -4.27
N SER A 63 1.54 19.66 -3.07
CA SER A 63 0.15 19.61 -2.60
C SER A 63 -0.44 21.02 -2.42
N ALA A 64 -1.77 21.13 -2.40
CA ALA A 64 -2.49 22.36 -2.11
C ALA A 64 -2.00 23.02 -0.81
N VAL A 65 -1.79 24.35 -0.84
CA VAL A 65 -1.19 25.11 0.27
C VAL A 65 -2.09 25.10 1.51
N ASP A 66 -3.40 25.22 1.32
CA ASP A 66 -4.40 25.14 2.39
C ASP A 66 -4.64 23.69 2.87
N GLY A 67 -4.04 22.70 2.19
CA GLY A 67 -4.07 21.29 2.58
C GLY A 67 -5.41 20.58 2.31
N TYR A 68 -6.22 21.11 1.41
CA TYR A 68 -7.38 20.43 0.85
C TYR A 68 -7.54 20.72 -0.65
N GLY A 69 -8.29 19.86 -1.33
CA GLY A 69 -8.87 20.16 -2.64
C GLY A 69 -10.36 20.37 -2.49
N GLU A 70 -10.91 21.33 -3.22
CA GLU A 70 -12.34 21.63 -3.26
C GLU A 70 -12.87 21.71 -4.69
N LYS A 71 -14.11 21.25 -4.89
CA LYS A 71 -14.86 21.40 -6.13
C LYS A 71 -16.25 21.97 -5.83
N GLU A 72 -16.51 23.15 -6.36
CA GLU A 72 -17.83 23.80 -6.35
C GLU A 72 -18.72 23.30 -7.51
N PHE A 73 -20.03 23.30 -7.27
CA PHE A 73 -21.08 22.89 -8.21
C PHE A 73 -22.16 23.97 -8.25
N ALA A 74 -22.42 24.51 -9.45
CA ALA A 74 -23.34 25.63 -9.61
C ALA A 74 -24.77 25.24 -9.16
N GLN A 75 -25.52 26.21 -8.65
CA GLN A 75 -26.88 25.99 -8.13
C GLN A 75 -27.77 25.23 -9.13
N ASN A 76 -28.56 24.28 -8.61
CA ASN A 76 -29.40 23.33 -9.38
C ASN A 76 -28.61 22.27 -10.19
N GLN A 77 -27.32 22.07 -9.90
CA GLN A 77 -26.57 20.89 -10.35
C GLN A 77 -26.60 19.78 -9.29
N GLN A 78 -25.96 18.66 -9.63
CA GLN A 78 -25.66 17.57 -8.72
C GLN A 78 -24.20 17.70 -8.28
N VAL A 79 -23.96 17.58 -6.98
CA VAL A 79 -22.62 17.43 -6.37
C VAL A 79 -22.12 16.05 -6.74
N ASP A 80 -21.42 15.97 -7.87
CA ASP A 80 -20.98 14.72 -8.49
C ASP A 80 -19.44 14.68 -8.61
N VAL A 81 -18.84 13.76 -7.86
CA VAL A 81 -17.40 13.48 -7.91
C VAL A 81 -17.15 12.01 -8.17
N ASN A 82 -16.21 11.74 -9.08
CA ASN A 82 -15.57 10.45 -9.28
C ASN A 82 -14.10 10.73 -9.61
N PHE A 83 -13.22 10.49 -8.65
CA PHE A 83 -11.78 10.69 -8.81
C PHE A 83 -11.01 9.66 -8.00
N ASN A 84 -9.70 9.56 -8.27
CA ASN A 84 -8.86 8.53 -7.72
C ASN A 84 -7.48 9.10 -7.36
N CYS A 85 -7.04 8.81 -6.14
CA CYS A 85 -5.74 9.14 -5.62
C CYS A 85 -4.81 7.94 -5.84
N ALA A 86 -3.92 8.03 -6.84
CA ALA A 86 -3.01 6.95 -7.20
C ALA A 86 -1.58 7.21 -6.69
N MET A 87 -0.81 6.16 -6.43
CA MET A 87 0.58 6.32 -5.98
C MET A 87 1.43 7.08 -7.01
N SER A 88 2.15 8.12 -6.58
CA SER A 88 2.88 9.03 -7.48
C SER A 88 4.11 8.39 -8.13
N GLU A 89 4.66 7.35 -7.51
CA GLU A 89 5.84 6.61 -7.96
C GLU A 89 5.59 5.11 -7.72
N SER A 90 5.90 4.25 -8.69
CA SER A 90 5.80 2.80 -8.53
C SER A 90 6.65 2.29 -7.36
N PHE A 91 6.27 1.15 -6.78
CA PHE A 91 7.12 0.55 -5.76
C PHE A 91 8.48 0.11 -6.34
N LYS A 92 9.52 0.13 -5.51
CA LYS A 92 10.85 -0.41 -5.85
C LYS A 92 10.92 -1.93 -5.68
N GLU A 93 10.20 -2.45 -4.70
CA GLU A 93 10.07 -3.87 -4.35
C GLU A 93 8.60 -4.18 -4.02
N ASP A 94 8.21 -5.46 -3.92
CA ASP A 94 6.82 -5.82 -3.60
C ASP A 94 6.49 -5.49 -2.14
N MET A 95 5.35 -4.86 -1.88
CA MET A 95 4.86 -4.63 -0.51
C MET A 95 4.09 -5.85 -0.01
N TYR A 96 4.40 -6.31 1.20
CA TYR A 96 3.75 -7.44 1.87
C TYR A 96 3.02 -6.98 3.12
N LEU A 97 1.78 -7.47 3.31
CA LEU A 97 0.93 -7.15 4.44
C LEU A 97 0.77 -8.35 5.39
N ASN A 98 0.63 -8.08 6.68
CA ASN A 98 0.24 -9.10 7.66
C ASN A 98 -1.17 -9.64 7.34
N PRO A 99 -1.35 -10.94 7.07
CA PRO A 99 -2.69 -11.51 6.79
C PRO A 99 -3.63 -11.50 8.01
N ASN A 100 -3.11 -11.26 9.22
CA ASN A 100 -3.92 -11.02 10.43
C ASN A 100 -3.96 -9.52 10.80
N GLY A 101 -3.54 -8.63 9.90
CA GLY A 101 -3.55 -7.19 10.09
C GLY A 101 -4.82 -6.52 9.57
N THR A 102 -4.90 -5.23 9.80
CA THR A 102 -5.96 -4.34 9.34
C THR A 102 -5.32 -3.19 8.58
N ILE A 103 -5.78 -2.92 7.36
CA ILE A 103 -5.52 -1.66 6.65
C ILE A 103 -6.49 -0.63 7.23
N ARG A 104 -6.00 0.53 7.62
CA ARG A 104 -6.83 1.62 8.16
C ARG A 104 -6.72 2.82 7.24
N ILE A 105 -7.86 3.34 6.79
CA ILE A 105 -7.99 4.51 5.94
C ILE A 105 -8.70 5.58 6.79
N ASP A 106 -7.97 6.64 7.12
CA ASP A 106 -8.52 7.86 7.73
C ASP A 106 -8.57 8.93 6.63
N VAL A 107 -9.73 9.55 6.38
CA VAL A 107 -9.86 10.67 5.44
C VAL A 107 -10.78 11.75 6.00
N GLY A 108 -10.36 13.01 5.89
CA GLY A 108 -11.22 14.16 6.16
C GLY A 108 -11.98 14.57 4.91
N VAL A 109 -13.29 14.76 5.02
CA VAL A 109 -14.14 15.31 3.94
C VAL A 109 -15.01 16.46 4.45
N TYR A 110 -15.46 17.31 3.54
CA TYR A 110 -16.50 18.30 3.80
C TYR A 110 -17.40 18.39 2.58
N VAL A 111 -18.72 18.39 2.79
CA VAL A 111 -19.70 18.34 1.70
C VAL A 111 -20.82 19.35 1.94
N GLN A 112 -21.23 20.08 0.91
CA GLN A 112 -22.48 20.85 0.88
C GLN A 112 -23.40 20.25 -0.18
N SER A 113 -24.40 19.49 0.26
CA SER A 113 -25.39 18.82 -0.57
C SER A 113 -26.81 18.97 0.00
N GLY A 114 -27.82 18.81 -0.84
CA GLY A 114 -29.21 18.65 -0.43
C GLY A 114 -29.57 17.18 -0.18
N ASP A 115 -30.78 16.97 0.35
CA ASP A 115 -31.34 15.64 0.58
C ASP A 115 -31.69 14.91 -0.72
N CYS A 116 -31.55 13.58 -0.69
CA CYS A 116 -32.00 12.72 -1.78
C CYS A 116 -33.53 12.70 -1.89
N SER A 117 -34.02 12.76 -3.13
CA SER A 117 -35.44 12.59 -3.45
C SER A 117 -35.68 11.28 -4.18
N ASP A 118 -36.92 10.75 -4.14
CA ASP A 118 -37.33 9.52 -4.84
C ASP A 118 -37.06 9.52 -6.36
N THR A 119 -36.71 10.68 -6.93
CA THR A 119 -36.43 10.89 -8.36
C THR A 119 -34.96 11.15 -8.70
N ALA A 120 -34.07 11.22 -7.70
CA ALA A 120 -32.64 11.47 -7.90
C ALA A 120 -31.83 10.17 -7.82
N GLU A 121 -30.97 9.92 -8.80
CA GLU A 121 -29.92 8.89 -8.71
C GLU A 121 -28.88 9.36 -7.69
N CYS A 122 -29.08 8.97 -6.42
CA CYS A 122 -28.23 9.37 -5.30
C CYS A 122 -27.20 8.29 -4.95
N GLN A 123 -26.00 8.74 -4.57
CA GLN A 123 -24.91 7.91 -4.07
C GLN A 123 -24.25 8.61 -2.86
N GLU A 124 -24.24 7.91 -1.72
CA GLU A 124 -23.47 8.28 -0.52
C GLU A 124 -21.96 8.20 -0.81
N LEU A 125 -21.11 8.65 0.13
CA LEU A 125 -19.66 8.64 -0.08
C LEU A 125 -19.16 7.21 -0.15
N ARG A 126 -18.86 6.74 -1.37
CA ARG A 126 -18.27 5.44 -1.63
C ARG A 126 -16.76 5.60 -1.74
N ILE A 127 -16.05 4.88 -0.88
CA ILE A 127 -14.58 4.80 -0.91
C ILE A 127 -14.20 3.39 -1.33
N SER A 128 -13.40 3.27 -2.39
CA SER A 128 -12.90 1.99 -2.89
C SER A 128 -11.38 1.92 -2.78
N LEU A 129 -10.87 0.90 -2.09
CA LEU A 129 -9.45 0.56 -2.12
C LEU A 129 -9.19 -0.30 -3.37
N MET A 130 -8.39 0.26 -4.27
CA MET A 130 -7.99 -0.36 -5.54
C MET A 130 -6.59 -0.95 -5.41
N LYS A 131 -6.40 -2.14 -6.00
CA LYS A 131 -5.12 -2.78 -6.26
C LYS A 131 -4.89 -2.79 -7.77
N GLY A 132 -4.07 -1.85 -8.26
CA GLY A 132 -4.00 -1.59 -9.70
C GLY A 132 -5.37 -1.20 -10.26
N SER A 133 -5.95 -2.03 -11.13
CA SER A 133 -7.30 -1.85 -11.69
C SER A 133 -8.41 -2.64 -10.99
N THR A 134 -8.10 -3.37 -9.91
CA THR A 134 -9.07 -4.24 -9.21
C THR A 134 -9.52 -3.62 -7.89
N VAL A 135 -10.82 -3.40 -7.70
CA VAL A 135 -11.38 -3.08 -6.36
C VAL A 135 -11.17 -4.28 -5.45
N VAL A 136 -10.40 -4.11 -4.36
CA VAL A 136 -10.17 -5.16 -3.36
C VAL A 136 -11.03 -4.99 -2.12
N ALA A 137 -11.42 -3.75 -1.80
CA ALA A 137 -12.42 -3.43 -0.79
C ALA A 137 -13.21 -2.19 -1.21
N VAL A 138 -14.46 -2.08 -0.77
CA VAL A 138 -15.34 -0.92 -0.97
C VAL A 138 -16.26 -0.79 0.23
N ASN A 139 -16.58 0.46 0.62
CA ASN A 139 -17.62 0.74 1.60
C ASN A 139 -18.29 2.09 1.31
N GLU A 140 -19.50 2.27 1.84
CA GLU A 140 -20.29 3.50 1.72
C GLU A 140 -20.46 4.16 3.09
N PHE A 141 -20.33 5.49 3.12
CA PHE A 141 -20.36 6.32 4.31
C PHE A 141 -21.40 7.42 4.12
N ALA A 142 -22.32 7.53 5.07
CA ALA A 142 -23.25 8.65 5.11
C ALA A 142 -22.49 9.95 5.44
N THR A 143 -22.77 11.02 4.72
CA THR A 143 -22.16 12.34 4.94
C THR A 143 -23.15 13.33 5.55
N ASN A 144 -22.75 14.08 6.56
CA ASN A 144 -23.47 15.26 7.06
C ASN A 144 -23.13 16.49 6.21
N SER A 145 -24.16 17.16 5.70
CA SER A 145 -23.99 18.37 4.88
C SER A 145 -23.62 19.57 5.76
N PHE A 146 -22.72 20.42 5.26
CA PHE A 146 -22.17 21.61 5.91
C PHE A 146 -21.27 21.36 7.14
N GLU A 147 -20.83 20.12 7.39
CA GLU A 147 -19.93 19.76 8.49
C GLU A 147 -18.64 19.11 7.96
N ASP A 148 -17.54 19.29 8.70
CA ASP A 148 -16.25 18.62 8.46
C ASP A 148 -16.26 17.24 9.12
N GLU A 149 -16.02 16.18 8.35
CA GLU A 149 -16.21 14.80 8.78
C GLU A 149 -14.94 13.96 8.66
N GLN A 150 -14.60 13.27 9.74
CA GLN A 150 -13.52 12.28 9.76
C GLN A 150 -14.13 10.91 9.46
N VAL A 151 -13.95 10.43 8.23
CA VAL A 151 -14.22 9.03 7.89
C VAL A 151 -13.06 8.18 8.39
N ILE A 152 -13.39 7.07 9.04
CA ILE A 152 -12.46 6.07 9.55
C ILE A 152 -12.93 4.71 9.03
N TRP A 153 -12.10 4.05 8.23
CA TRP A 153 -12.43 2.75 7.64
C TRP A 153 -11.34 1.72 7.93
N GLU A 154 -11.73 0.64 8.58
CA GLU A 154 -10.84 -0.48 8.93
C GLU A 154 -11.19 -1.71 8.08
N ILE A 155 -10.21 -2.19 7.31
CA ILE A 155 -10.31 -3.31 6.37
C ILE A 155 -9.40 -4.45 6.86
N PRO A 156 -9.94 -5.59 7.32
CA PRO A 156 -9.14 -6.78 7.57
C PRO A 156 -8.41 -7.23 6.29
N VAL A 157 -7.11 -7.55 6.39
CA VAL A 157 -6.35 -8.02 5.23
C VAL A 157 -6.88 -9.37 4.75
N ALA A 158 -7.32 -9.42 3.50
CA ALA A 158 -7.75 -10.64 2.82
C ALA A 158 -6.63 -11.21 1.92
N ASP A 159 -6.75 -12.47 1.51
CA ASP A 159 -5.72 -13.19 0.73
C ASP A 159 -5.26 -12.44 -0.53
N ASN A 160 -6.15 -11.73 -1.22
CA ASN A 160 -5.86 -10.93 -2.42
C ASN A 160 -5.09 -9.62 -2.14
N MET A 161 -5.04 -9.17 -0.88
CA MET A 161 -4.34 -7.96 -0.40
C MET A 161 -2.99 -8.27 0.26
N THR A 162 -2.60 -9.53 0.40
CA THR A 162 -1.38 -9.94 1.13
C THR A 162 -0.07 -9.50 0.47
N ARG A 163 -0.06 -9.34 -0.86
CA ARG A 163 1.08 -8.87 -1.67
C ARG A 163 0.61 -7.85 -2.70
N TRP A 164 1.34 -6.73 -2.81
CA TRP A 164 1.14 -5.67 -3.80
C TRP A 164 2.38 -5.57 -4.69
N ASN A 165 2.23 -5.89 -5.97
CA ASN A 165 3.33 -5.96 -6.94
C ASN A 165 3.81 -4.58 -7.42
N LYS A 166 5.13 -4.43 -7.49
CA LYS A 166 5.89 -3.22 -7.85
C LYS A 166 5.77 -2.65 -9.27
N SER A 167 4.69 -2.91 -10.00
CA SER A 167 4.60 -2.49 -11.41
C SER A 167 3.19 -2.23 -11.95
N PHE A 168 2.16 -2.86 -11.36
CA PHE A 168 0.77 -2.76 -11.86
C PHE A 168 -0.29 -2.95 -10.77
N GLU A 169 0.11 -3.11 -9.52
CA GLU A 169 -0.76 -3.47 -8.39
C GLU A 169 -0.60 -2.48 -7.23
N GLU A 170 -0.06 -1.29 -7.47
CA GLU A 170 0.05 -0.22 -6.49
C GLU A 170 -1.33 0.20 -5.95
N PRO A 171 -1.41 0.65 -4.68
CA PRO A 171 -2.65 1.09 -4.07
C PRO A 171 -3.14 2.40 -4.68
N GLN A 172 -4.46 2.46 -4.88
CA GLN A 172 -5.16 3.67 -5.28
C GLN A 172 -6.44 3.78 -4.44
N LEU A 173 -6.85 5.01 -4.11
CA LEU A 173 -8.07 5.27 -3.35
C LEU A 173 -9.05 6.04 -4.23
N GLN A 174 -10.14 5.38 -4.63
CA GLN A 174 -11.19 5.99 -5.42
C GLN A 174 -12.30 6.53 -4.52
N PHE A 175 -12.74 7.76 -4.82
CA PHE A 175 -13.83 8.45 -4.15
C PHE A 175 -14.96 8.68 -5.15
N GLU A 176 -16.17 8.31 -4.77
CA GLU A 176 -17.38 8.52 -5.56
C GLU A 176 -18.51 9.03 -4.67
N TYR A 177 -19.17 10.10 -5.09
CA TYR A 177 -20.28 10.71 -4.36
C TYR A 177 -21.20 11.45 -5.34
N SER A 178 -22.52 11.31 -5.16
CA SER A 178 -23.48 11.98 -6.03
C SER A 178 -24.77 12.34 -5.27
N LYS A 179 -24.96 13.61 -4.92
CA LYS A 179 -26.20 14.13 -4.31
C LYS A 179 -26.61 15.46 -4.93
N PRO A 180 -27.90 15.84 -4.94
CA PRO A 180 -28.30 17.16 -5.41
C PRO A 180 -27.60 18.27 -4.62
N ASN A 181 -27.44 19.46 -5.22
CA ASN A 181 -27.07 20.66 -4.46
C ASN A 181 -28.07 20.95 -3.32
N PRO A 182 -27.68 21.76 -2.31
CA PRO A 182 -28.62 22.34 -1.36
C PRO A 182 -29.78 23.04 -2.10
N GLY A 183 -30.99 22.97 -1.53
CA GLY A 183 -32.21 23.40 -2.20
C GLY A 183 -33.29 23.91 -1.24
N GLY A 184 -34.26 24.65 -1.77
CA GLY A 184 -35.36 25.21 -1.01
C GLY A 184 -35.61 26.69 -1.32
N LEU A 185 -36.60 27.28 -0.63
CA LEU A 185 -36.92 28.71 -0.79
C LEU A 185 -35.81 29.64 -0.25
N GLU A 186 -34.96 29.12 0.64
CA GLU A 186 -33.84 29.85 1.24
C GLU A 186 -32.75 30.16 0.20
N CYS A 187 -32.56 29.30 -0.80
CA CYS A 187 -31.64 29.48 -1.92
C CYS A 187 -31.99 30.64 -2.88
N ILE A 188 -33.13 31.33 -2.66
CA ILE A 188 -33.48 32.57 -3.37
C ILE A 188 -32.70 33.77 -2.78
N VAL A 189 -32.23 33.65 -1.54
CA VAL A 189 -31.56 34.73 -0.77
C VAL A 189 -30.16 34.33 -0.31
N PHE A 190 -29.94 33.04 -0.04
CA PHE A 190 -28.66 32.47 0.36
C PHE A 190 -28.00 31.71 -0.80
N ASP A 191 -26.68 31.52 -0.70
CA ASP A 191 -25.97 30.69 -1.68
C ASP A 191 -26.17 29.21 -1.37
N CYS A 192 -26.61 28.46 -2.39
CA CYS A 192 -26.78 27.01 -2.37
C CYS A 192 -25.90 26.33 -3.44
N THR A 193 -24.71 26.90 -3.64
CA THR A 193 -23.61 26.24 -4.33
C THR A 193 -23.30 24.93 -3.60
N GLY A 194 -23.16 23.86 -4.37
CA GLY A 194 -22.82 22.55 -3.86
C GLY A 194 -21.30 22.45 -3.76
N VAL A 195 -20.79 21.75 -2.76
CA VAL A 195 -19.34 21.65 -2.51
C VAL A 195 -18.98 20.22 -2.19
N PHE A 196 -17.87 19.74 -2.74
CA PHE A 196 -17.17 18.57 -2.23
C PHE A 196 -15.72 18.95 -1.99
N ARG A 197 -15.22 18.69 -0.78
CA ARG A 197 -13.84 18.94 -0.36
C ARG A 197 -13.24 17.66 0.22
N LEU A 198 -12.00 17.36 -0.19
CA LEU A 198 -11.16 16.32 0.39
C LEU A 198 -9.97 17.00 1.08
N TYR A 199 -9.80 16.75 2.37
CA TYR A 199 -8.59 17.16 3.10
C TYR A 199 -7.42 16.26 2.73
N TYR A 200 -6.23 16.83 2.62
CA TYR A 200 -4.96 16.16 2.35
C TYR A 200 -4.12 16.05 3.63
N SER A 201 -3.03 15.29 3.60
CA SER A 201 -2.20 15.04 4.78
C SER A 201 -1.49 16.29 5.35
N ASN A 202 -1.46 17.42 4.62
CA ASN A 202 -0.95 18.71 5.11
C ASN A 202 -2.02 19.71 5.59
N ASN A 203 -3.29 19.30 5.74
CA ASN A 203 -4.34 20.18 6.27
C ASN A 203 -3.98 20.77 7.63
N GLN A 204 -4.47 21.98 7.90
CA GLN A 204 -4.26 22.68 9.17
C GLN A 204 -5.48 22.61 10.10
N ASP A 205 -6.57 22.01 9.61
CA ASP A 205 -7.88 21.89 10.25
C ASP A 205 -7.94 20.75 11.28
N GLY A 206 -6.91 19.89 11.31
CA GLY A 206 -6.75 18.83 12.31
C GLY A 206 -7.38 17.49 11.91
N MET A 207 -7.73 17.32 10.63
CA MET A 207 -8.24 16.07 10.09
C MET A 207 -7.10 15.08 9.87
N ASN A 208 -7.26 13.81 10.26
CA ASN A 208 -6.31 12.77 9.87
C ASN A 208 -6.65 12.31 8.45
N THR A 209 -5.74 12.54 7.50
CA THR A 209 -5.84 11.99 6.14
C THR A 209 -4.60 11.17 5.87
N GLU A 210 -4.70 9.86 5.98
CA GLU A 210 -3.63 8.89 5.74
C GLU A 210 -4.18 7.46 5.64
N ILE A 211 -3.36 6.55 5.12
CA ILE A 211 -3.66 5.13 5.01
C ILE A 211 -2.55 4.33 5.67
N LEU A 212 -2.85 3.68 6.79
CA LEU A 212 -1.95 2.78 7.48
C LEU A 212 -2.06 1.37 6.90
N PHE A 213 -0.96 0.88 6.33
CA PHE A 213 -0.83 -0.50 5.89
C PHE A 213 -0.12 -1.36 6.96
N PRO A 214 -0.58 -2.59 7.26
CA PRO A 214 0.10 -3.47 8.21
C PRO A 214 1.30 -4.17 7.54
N VAL A 215 2.29 -3.38 7.09
CA VAL A 215 3.47 -3.83 6.32
C VAL A 215 4.33 -4.77 7.16
N ILE A 216 4.82 -5.85 6.54
CA ILE A 216 5.73 -6.83 7.16
C ILE A 216 7.02 -7.00 6.36
N ASN A 217 8.10 -7.30 7.06
CA ASN A 217 9.36 -7.71 6.43
C ASN A 217 9.24 -9.18 5.99
N ALA A 218 8.80 -9.38 4.75
CA ALA A 218 8.72 -10.67 4.10
C ALA A 218 9.74 -10.78 2.97
N SER A 219 10.64 -11.76 3.09
CA SER A 219 11.58 -12.15 2.03
C SER A 219 11.11 -13.40 1.26
N ASP A 220 10.00 -14.01 1.69
CA ASP A 220 9.39 -15.17 1.04
C ASP A 220 7.86 -14.98 0.90
N PRO A 221 7.33 -14.78 -0.33
CA PRO A 221 5.89 -14.65 -0.58
C PRO A 221 5.07 -15.90 -0.22
N ILE A 222 5.69 -17.09 -0.16
CA ILE A 222 5.02 -18.33 0.27
C ILE A 222 4.67 -18.25 1.77
N ALA A 223 5.47 -17.54 2.57
CA ALA A 223 5.22 -17.34 3.99
C ALA A 223 4.08 -16.35 4.31
N VAL A 224 3.58 -15.62 3.29
CA VAL A 224 2.56 -14.57 3.42
C VAL A 224 1.19 -14.99 2.84
N GLY A 225 1.06 -16.25 2.40
CA GLY A 225 -0.22 -16.81 1.92
C GLY A 225 -0.44 -16.73 0.40
N GLY A 226 0.58 -16.38 -0.38
CA GLY A 226 0.50 -16.35 -1.84
C GLY A 226 0.82 -17.69 -2.50
N ASP A 227 -0.19 -18.41 -2.99
CA ASP A 227 -0.02 -19.68 -3.76
C ASP A 227 0.71 -19.54 -5.12
N ASN A 228 1.12 -18.33 -5.49
CA ASN A 228 1.90 -18.06 -6.69
C ASN A 228 3.32 -17.63 -6.32
N PRO A 229 4.35 -18.47 -6.53
CA PRO A 229 5.72 -18.03 -6.37
C PRO A 229 6.01 -16.91 -7.39
N PRO A 230 6.82 -15.90 -7.02
CA PRO A 230 7.18 -14.81 -7.91
C PRO A 230 7.92 -15.37 -9.12
N PRO A 231 7.82 -14.73 -10.30
CA PRO A 231 8.75 -15.03 -11.39
C PRO A 231 10.15 -14.79 -10.84
N SER A 232 10.91 -15.88 -10.68
CA SER A 232 12.16 -15.86 -9.93
C SER A 232 13.11 -14.84 -10.53
N ALA A 233 13.64 -13.96 -9.68
CA ALA A 233 14.62 -12.95 -10.06
C ALA A 233 15.97 -13.59 -10.39
N VAL A 234 16.00 -14.29 -11.51
CA VAL A 234 17.18 -14.72 -12.24
C VAL A 234 17.07 -14.11 -13.63
N ASP A 235 17.21 -12.78 -13.70
CA ASP A 235 17.65 -12.11 -14.94
C ASP A 235 19.12 -12.49 -15.20
N ASN A 236 19.32 -13.76 -15.54
CA ASN A 236 20.45 -14.16 -16.34
C ASN A 236 20.12 -13.76 -17.78
N GLY A 237 20.35 -12.49 -18.08
CA GLY A 237 20.47 -12.04 -19.46
C GLY A 237 21.63 -12.77 -20.14
N LEU A 238 21.37 -13.97 -20.68
CA LEU A 238 22.17 -14.69 -21.67
C LEU A 238 21.40 -15.93 -22.22
N LEU A 239 20.60 -15.66 -23.26
CA LEU A 239 20.21 -16.57 -24.35
C LEU A 239 19.23 -17.74 -24.08
N PRO A 240 18.31 -18.03 -25.03
CA PRO A 240 17.37 -19.14 -24.93
C PRO A 240 17.98 -20.47 -25.44
N GLY A 241 17.90 -21.52 -24.64
CA GLY A 241 18.15 -22.91 -25.08
C GLY A 241 18.95 -23.75 -24.09
N PHE A 242 18.57 -25.03 -24.01
CA PHE A 242 19.20 -26.10 -23.20
C PHE A 242 19.01 -25.98 -21.68
N GLY A 243 18.02 -26.70 -21.16
CA GLY A 243 17.89 -26.94 -19.72
C GLY A 243 18.95 -27.92 -19.21
N LEU A 244 19.49 -27.66 -18.02
CA LEU A 244 20.34 -28.59 -17.28
C LEU A 244 19.77 -28.78 -15.87
N LEU A 245 19.19 -29.96 -15.63
CA LEU A 245 18.78 -30.42 -14.31
C LEU A 245 20.02 -30.73 -13.46
N ALA A 246 20.28 -29.91 -12.44
CA ALA A 246 21.22 -30.24 -11.37
C ALA A 246 20.50 -31.11 -10.32
N GLY A 247 20.49 -32.42 -10.51
CA GLY A 247 19.85 -33.37 -9.60
C GLY A 247 20.60 -33.49 -8.27
N VAL A 248 19.88 -33.34 -7.15
CA VAL A 248 20.44 -33.51 -5.80
C VAL A 248 20.36 -35.00 -5.41
N GLY A 249 21.52 -35.66 -5.31
CA GLY A 249 21.59 -37.08 -4.98
C GLY A 249 22.07 -37.34 -3.55
N SER A 250 21.23 -37.96 -2.72
CA SER A 250 21.67 -38.63 -1.50
C SER A 250 20.80 -39.85 -1.14
N MET A 251 21.34 -41.04 -1.37
CA MET A 251 20.91 -42.26 -0.69
C MET A 251 22.16 -43.04 -0.27
N ALA A 252 22.35 -43.20 1.04
CA ALA A 252 23.37 -44.06 1.62
C ALA A 252 22.66 -45.15 2.45
N ILE A 253 22.61 -46.37 1.90
CA ILE A 253 22.14 -47.56 2.61
C ILE A 253 23.29 -48.58 2.59
N GLY A 254 23.78 -48.94 3.77
CA GLY A 254 24.83 -49.94 3.97
C GLY A 254 24.41 -50.91 5.08
N ALA A 255 24.30 -52.19 4.74
CA ALA A 255 23.55 -53.17 5.54
C ALA A 255 24.26 -53.66 6.81
N VAL A 256 23.45 -54.03 7.81
CA VAL A 256 23.85 -54.91 8.91
C VAL A 256 23.54 -56.35 8.52
N ALA A 257 24.54 -57.23 8.54
CA ALA A 257 24.35 -58.67 8.63
C ALA A 257 25.56 -59.30 9.35
N ALA A 258 25.31 -59.99 10.46
CA ALA A 258 26.34 -60.69 11.22
C ALA A 258 26.28 -62.20 10.98
N SER A 259 27.43 -62.85 10.97
CA SER A 259 27.53 -64.26 11.36
C SER A 259 28.87 -64.53 12.08
N ARG A 260 28.80 -65.28 13.18
CA ARG A 260 29.93 -65.86 13.94
C ARG A 260 29.84 -67.39 13.83
N LEU A 261 30.87 -68.10 14.34
CA LEU A 261 31.04 -69.59 14.43
C LEU A 261 31.61 -70.20 13.12
N HIS A 262 32.40 -71.28 13.06
CA HIS A 262 33.36 -72.03 13.93
C HIS A 262 34.16 -73.00 12.98
N ARG A 263 35.23 -73.76 13.30
CA ARG A 263 36.03 -74.10 14.50
C ARG A 263 37.51 -74.40 14.06
N GLU A 264 38.37 -74.75 15.03
CA GLU A 264 39.73 -75.33 15.02
C GLU A 264 40.19 -76.23 13.84
N GLY A 265 41.52 -76.24 13.66
CA GLY A 265 42.33 -77.19 12.90
C GLY A 265 43.81 -76.92 13.17
#